data_AF-A0A2M6UIZ3-F1
#
_entry.id   AF-A0A2M6UIZ3-F1
#
_cell.length_a   1.000
_cell.length_b   1.000
_cell.length_c   1.000
_cell.angle_alpha   90.00
_cell.angle_beta   90.00
_cell.angle_gamma   90.00
#
_symmetry.space_group_name_H-M   'P 1'
#
loop_
_entity.id
_entity.type
_entity.pdbx_description
1 polymer ?
#
loop_
_entity_poly.entity_id
_entity_poly.type
_entity_poly.pdbx_seq_one_letter_code
_entity_poly.pdbx_strand_id
1 'polypeptide(L)' 'MGTEYVFPRGYISSLAKYRGLFSVGLRIHHGIPTYPEFVVFWIALRWGRTKFASLQGRLEALGYAVIE' A
#
# COMPACT_ATOMS: atom_id res chain seq x y z
N MET A 1 6.82 18.91 -4.39
CA MET A 1 7.56 18.36 -3.23
C MET A 1 6.67 17.34 -2.58
N GLY A 2 7.11 16.08 -2.46
CA GLY A 2 6.34 15.01 -1.83
C GLY A 2 7.12 14.45 -0.65
N THR A 3 6.43 14.06 0.41
CA THR A 3 7.03 13.37 1.54
C THR A 3 7.44 11.96 1.12
N GLU A 4 8.71 11.62 1.29
CA GLU A 4 9.20 10.27 1.07
C GLU A 4 8.99 9.44 2.34
N TYR A 5 8.28 8.33 2.21
CA TYR A 5 8.08 7.36 3.29
C TYR A 5 8.87 6.10 2.98
N VAL A 6 9.74 5.71 3.91
CA VAL A 6 10.51 4.46 3.81
C VAL A 6 9.98 3.49 4.85
N PHE A 7 9.51 2.33 4.40
CA PHE A 7 8.97 1.29 5.27
C PHE A 7 9.90 0.07 5.27
N PRO A 8 10.82 -0.07 6.26
CA PRO A 8 11.59 -1.29 6.41
C PRO A 8 10.64 -2.48 6.63
N ARG A 9 10.94 -3.63 6.03
CA ARG A 9 10.06 -4.81 6.05
C ARG A 9 9.58 -5.20 7.44
N GLY A 10 10.48 -5.22 8.43
CA GLY A 10 10.13 -5.59 9.82
C GLY A 10 9.23 -4.60 10.55
N TYR A 11 9.06 -3.39 10.00
CA TYR A 11 8.14 -2.39 10.53
C TYR A 11 6.79 -2.41 9.83
N ILE A 12 6.61 -3.17 8.75
CA ILE A 12 5.33 -3.30 8.07
C ILE A 12 4.50 -4.34 8.83
N SER A 13 3.43 -3.89 9.48
CA SER A 13 2.54 -4.75 10.25
C SER A 13 1.53 -5.45 9.34
N SER A 14 0.97 -4.72 8.36
CA SER A 14 0.04 -5.29 7.38
C SER A 14 -0.05 -4.44 6.12
N LEU A 15 -0.38 -5.10 5.01
CA LEU A 15 -0.74 -4.47 3.75
C LEU A 15 -2.19 -4.82 3.44
N ALA A 16 -2.99 -3.82 3.10
CA ALA A 16 -4.40 -4.01 2.76
C ALA A 16 -4.78 -3.19 1.53
N LYS A 17 -5.71 -3.71 0.74
CA LYS A 17 -6.36 -2.96 -0.33
C LYS A 17 -7.28 -1.92 0.30
N TYR A 18 -7.23 -0.71 -0.24
CA TYR A 18 -8.06 0.39 0.21
C TYR A 18 -8.87 0.95 -0.95
N ARG A 19 -10.19 1.04 -0.79
CA ARG A 19 -11.11 1.59 -1.79
C ARG A 19 -11.55 2.99 -1.37
N GLY A 20 -11.20 3.99 -2.17
CA GLY A 20 -11.81 5.31 -2.14
C GLY A 20 -13.01 5.37 -3.10
N LEU A 21 -13.70 6.51 -3.15
CA LEU A 21 -14.87 6.70 -4.04
C LEU A 21 -14.56 6.41 -5.51
N PHE A 22 -13.36 6.76 -5.96
CA PHE A 22 -12.94 6.60 -7.35
C PHE A 22 -11.56 5.95 -7.48
N SER A 23 -10.84 5.73 -6.40
CA SER A 23 -9.45 5.24 -6.43
C SER A 23 -9.33 3.92 -5.68
N VAL A 24 -8.32 3.13 -6.07
CA VAL A 24 -7.86 1.99 -5.28
C VAL A 24 -6.44 2.32 -4.83
N GLY A 25 -6.12 2.03 -3.58
CA GLY A 25 -4.81 2.23 -3.00
C GLY A 25 -4.35 1.04 -2.18
N LEU A 26 -3.08 1.04 -1.83
CA LEU A 26 -2.49 0.13 -0.87
C LEU A 26 -2.38 0.86 0.47
N ARG A 27 -3.09 0.40 1.49
CA ARG A 27 -2.90 0.83 2.87
C ARG A 27 -1.76 0.03 3.49
N ILE A 28 -0.83 0.75 4.11
CA ILE A 28 0.35 0.22 4.77
C ILE A 28 0.22 0.56 6.26
N HIS A 29 0.02 -0.44 7.10
CA HIS A 29 0.15 -0.29 8.54
C HIS A 29 1.60 -0.56 8.95
N HIS A 30 2.12 0.25 9.86
CA HIS A 30 3.50 0.13 10.29
C HIS A 30 3.72 0.52 11.75
N GLY A 31 4.85 0.06 12.31
CA GLY A 31 5.28 0.40 13.67
C GLY A 31 6.17 1.65 13.78
N ILE A 32 6.36 2.44 12.72
CA ILE A 32 7.24 3.62 12.72
C ILE A 32 6.58 4.76 13.54
N PRO A 33 7.12 5.17 14.70
CA PRO A 33 6.44 6.11 15.60
C PRO A 33 6.34 7.55 15.09
N THR A 34 7.22 7.94 14.16
CA THR A 34 7.28 9.30 13.61
C THR A 34 6.35 9.50 12.41
N TYR A 35 5.73 8.43 11.92
CA TYR A 35 4.82 8.45 10.77
C TYR A 35 3.36 8.40 11.25
N PRO A 36 2.40 8.78 10.39
CA PRO A 36 0.98 8.58 10.67
C PRO A 36 0.68 7.10 10.94
N GLU A 37 -0.41 6.79 11.64
CA GLU A 37 -0.80 5.40 12.00
C GLU A 37 -0.81 4.43 10.81
N PHE A 38 -1.19 4.94 9.63
CA PHE A 38 -1.09 4.22 8.36
C PHE A 38 -0.87 5.21 7.22
N VAL A 39 -0.33 4.69 6.11
CA VAL A 39 -0.18 5.45 4.86
C VAL A 39 -0.93 4.74 3.74
N VAL A 40 -1.62 5.51 2.88
CA VAL A 40 -2.29 4.97 1.69
C VAL A 40 -1.53 5.41 0.44
N PHE A 41 -1.00 4.44 -0.28
CA PHE A 41 -0.42 4.64 -1.60
C PHE A 41 -1.50 4.49 -2.68
N TRP A 42 -1.97 5.61 -3.22
CA TRP A 42 -3.05 5.64 -4.21
C TRP A 42 -2.57 5.26 -5.62
N ILE A 43 -3.30 4.36 -6.28
CA ILE A 43 -3.08 3.99 -7.68
C ILE A 43 -4.14 4.69 -8.53
N ALA A 44 -3.69 5.55 -9.44
CA ALA A 44 -4.58 6.44 -10.20
C ALA A 44 -5.63 5.70 -11.05
N LEU A 45 -6.81 6.34 -11.11
CA LEU A 45 -8.08 5.94 -11.73
C LEU A 45 -7.98 5.31 -13.12
N ARG A 46 -7.12 5.84 -13.99
CA ARG A 46 -7.20 5.55 -15.44
C ARG A 46 -6.92 4.07 -15.77
N TRP A 47 -6.29 3.32 -14.85
CA TRP A 47 -6.00 1.88 -14.95
C TRP A 47 -5.95 1.17 -13.58
N GLY A 48 -6.64 1.72 -12.57
CA GLY A 48 -6.39 1.42 -11.16
C GLY A 48 -6.54 -0.05 -10.75
N ARG A 49 -7.55 -0.76 -11.28
CA ARG A 49 -7.79 -2.18 -10.91
C ARG A 49 -6.71 -3.12 -11.44
N THR A 50 -6.38 -3.04 -12.73
CA THR A 50 -5.35 -3.88 -13.34
C THR A 50 -3.97 -3.58 -12.76
N LYS A 51 -3.68 -2.30 -12.50
CA LYS A 51 -2.42 -1.89 -11.86
C LYS A 51 -2.33 -2.34 -10.41
N PHE A 52 -3.43 -2.30 -9.66
CA PHE A 52 -3.45 -2.84 -8.29
C PHE A 52 -3.22 -4.34 -8.28
N ALA A 53 -3.88 -5.10 -9.16
CA ALA A 53 -3.66 -6.56 -9.25
C ALA A 53 -2.18 -6.90 -9.58
N SER A 54 -1.57 -6.14 -10.49
CA SER A 54 -0.13 -6.30 -10.79
C SER A 54 0.75 -5.94 -9.58
N LEU A 55 0.42 -4.88 -8.84
CA LEU A 55 1.13 -4.52 -7.61
C LEU A 55 0.99 -5.62 -6.55
N GLN A 56 -0.22 -6.12 -6.34
CA GLN A 56 -0.52 -7.18 -5.39
C GLN A 56 0.30 -8.44 -5.72
N GLY A 57 0.27 -8.91 -6.96
CA GLY A 57 1.05 -10.08 -7.36
C GLY A 57 2.57 -9.90 -7.18
N ARG A 58 3.09 -8.68 -7.37
CA ARG A 58 4.51 -8.39 -7.10
C ARG A 58 4.83 -8.39 -5.60
N LEU A 59 3.94 -7.88 -4.75
CA LEU A 59 4.10 -7.91 -3.30
C LEU A 59 4.04 -9.35 -2.77
N GLU A 60 3.11 -10.14 -3.27
CA GLU A 60 2.97 -11.57 -2.94
C GLU A 60 4.20 -12.37 -3.36
N ALA A 61 4.74 -12.12 -4.55
CA ALA A 61 5.99 -12.75 -5.01
C ALA A 61 7.21 -12.39 -4.14
N LEU A 62 7.19 -11.24 -3.46
CA LEU A 62 8.21 -10.82 -2.48
C LEU A 62 7.92 -11.36 -1.06
N GLY A 63 6.88 -12.15 -0.88
CA GLY A 63 6.47 -12.76 0.37
C GLY A 63 5.69 -11.83 1.30
N TYR A 64 5.05 -10.79 0.77
CA TYR A 64 4.08 -9.99 1.53
C TYR A 64 2.67 -10.54 1.34
N ALA A 65 1.85 -10.49 2.40
CA ALA A 65 0.42 -10.76 2.29
C ALA A 65 -0.34 -9.44 2.13
N VAL A 66 -1.20 -9.35 1.10
CA VAL A 66 -2.09 -8.20 0.89
C VAL A 66 -3.52 -8.63 1.18
N ILE A 67 -4.12 -8.02 2.21
CA ILE A 67 -5.50 -8.28 2.63
C ILE A 67 -6.46 -7.50 1.72
N GLU A 68 -7.62 -8.08 1.39
CA GLU A 68 -8.65 -7.45 0.54
C GLU A 68 -9.46 -6.33 1.21
#